data_AF-A0A843RJL3-F1
#
_entry.id   AF-A0A843RJL3-F1
#
_cell.length_a   1.000
_cell.length_b   1.000
_cell.length_c   1.000
_cell.angle_alpha   90.00
_cell.angle_beta   90.00
_cell.angle_gamma   90.00
#
_symmetry.space_group_name_H-M   'P 1'
#
loop_
_entity.id
_entity.type
_entity.pdbx_description
1 polymer ?
#
loop_
_entity_poly.entity_id
_entity_poly.type
_entity_poly.pdbx_seq_one_letter_code
_entity_poly.pdbx_strand_id
1 'polypeptide(L)'
;MARWLKTLAVATGLATLAAASISSGASADAIDDIRKRGKLIVGVKADYAPYGYLNSDGRIVGLEPDLAQDVADVLGVSLELVPVVSSNRMQFLEQGKIDLMIATM
;
A
#
# COMPACT_ATOMS: atom_id res chain seq x y z
N MET A 1 19.91 -47.63 -40.62
CA MET A 1 18.95 -46.50 -40.61
C MET A 1 18.17 -46.46 -39.29
N ALA A 2 18.82 -46.18 -38.15
CA ALA A 2 18.15 -46.20 -36.83
C ALA A 2 18.77 -45.23 -35.81
N ARG A 3 19.29 -44.09 -36.27
CA ARG A 3 19.86 -43.03 -35.39
C ARG A 3 19.00 -41.76 -35.31
N TRP A 4 17.85 -41.73 -35.99
CA TRP A 4 17.02 -40.53 -36.13
C TRP A 4 15.75 -40.54 -35.25
N LEU A 5 15.48 -41.64 -34.54
CA LEU A 5 14.32 -41.77 -33.64
C LEU A 5 14.60 -41.32 -32.20
N LYS A 6 15.87 -41.12 -31.81
CA LYS A 6 16.24 -40.75 -30.43
C LYS A 6 16.29 -39.23 -30.18
N THR A 7 16.32 -38.41 -31.23
CA THR A 7 16.34 -36.94 -31.10
C THR A 7 14.97 -36.32 -30.90
N LEU A 8 13.88 -37.06 -31.16
CA LEU A 8 12.52 -36.53 -30.99
C LEU A 8 11.97 -36.67 -29.56
N ALA A 9 12.58 -37.51 -28.72
CA ALA A 9 12.11 -37.79 -27.36
C ALA A 9 12.68 -36.87 -26.28
N VAL A 10 13.65 -36.00 -26.62
CA VAL A 10 14.26 -35.07 -25.64
C VAL A 10 13.68 -33.65 -25.75
N ALA A 11 12.96 -33.34 -26.84
CA ALA A 11 12.35 -32.03 -27.05
C ALA A 11 11.03 -31.82 -26.29
N THR A 12 10.43 -32.87 -25.71
CA THR A 12 9.11 -32.80 -25.05
C THR A 12 9.20 -32.74 -23.52
N GLY A 13 10.41 -32.73 -22.95
CA GLY A 13 10.63 -32.69 -21.48
C GLY A 13 11.04 -31.34 -20.90
N LEU A 14 11.34 -30.34 -21.75
CA LEU A 14 11.86 -29.03 -21.33
C LEU A 14 10.89 -27.86 -21.59
N ALA A 15 9.61 -28.14 -21.88
CA ALA A 15 8.61 -27.11 -22.14
C ALA A 15 7.63 -26.88 -20.96
N THR A 16 7.77 -27.61 -19.84
CA THR A 16 6.85 -27.53 -18.70
C THR A 16 7.36 -26.70 -17.52
N LEU A 17 8.55 -26.11 -17.61
CA LEU A 17 9.13 -25.28 -16.53
C LEU A 17 8.97 -23.76 -16.77
N ALA A 18 7.99 -23.33 -17.57
CA ALA A 18 7.80 -21.93 -17.95
C ALA A 18 6.49 -21.29 -17.44
N ALA A 19 5.76 -21.93 -16.52
CA ALA A 19 4.40 -21.51 -16.16
C ALA A 19 4.15 -21.18 -14.68
N ALA A 20 5.18 -20.98 -13.86
CA ALA A 20 5.00 -20.74 -12.41
C ALA A 20 5.56 -19.41 -11.88
N SER A 21 5.80 -18.43 -12.75
CA SER A 21 6.02 -17.05 -12.30
C SER A 21 4.68 -16.33 -12.22
N ILE A 22 3.83 -16.78 -11.30
CA ILE A 22 2.69 -15.97 -10.86
C ILE A 22 3.31 -14.82 -10.08
N SER A 23 3.46 -13.68 -10.74
CA SER A 23 3.78 -12.42 -10.10
C SER A 23 2.68 -12.12 -9.09
N SER A 24 2.88 -12.54 -7.84
CA SER A 24 2.11 -12.05 -6.70
C SER A 24 2.30 -10.54 -6.65
N GLY A 25 1.29 -9.82 -7.15
CA GLY A 25 1.33 -8.38 -7.25
C GLY A 25 1.55 -7.77 -5.86
N ALA A 26 2.42 -6.76 -5.81
CA ALA A 26 2.78 -5.94 -4.65
C ALA A 26 1.60 -5.20 -3.95
N SER A 27 0.37 -5.59 -4.24
CA SER A 27 -0.87 -5.06 -3.65
C SER A 27 -1.32 -5.87 -2.42
N ALA A 28 -1.01 -7.18 -2.36
CA ALA A 28 -1.33 -7.98 -1.18
C ALA A 28 -0.46 -7.58 0.03
N ASP A 29 0.82 -7.29 -0.20
CA ASP A 29 1.78 -6.99 0.87
C ASP A 29 1.38 -5.76 1.70
N ALA A 30 0.92 -4.67 1.07
CA ALA A 30 0.68 -3.42 1.79
C ALA A 30 -0.48 -3.51 2.80
N ILE A 31 -1.63 -4.06 2.39
CA ILE A 31 -2.79 -4.22 3.27
C ILE A 31 -2.52 -5.28 4.34
N ASP A 32 -1.82 -6.36 3.99
CA ASP A 32 -1.43 -7.39 4.94
C ASP A 32 -0.43 -6.85 5.97
N ASP A 33 0.52 -6.01 5.56
CA ASP A 33 1.46 -5.33 6.47
C ASP A 33 0.75 -4.39 7.44
N ILE A 34 -0.23 -3.61 6.96
CA ILE A 34 -1.06 -2.74 7.80
C ILE A 34 -1.84 -3.57 8.82
N ARG A 35 -2.49 -4.65 8.39
CA ARG A 35 -3.25 -5.56 9.26
C ARG A 35 -2.36 -6.25 10.28
N LYS A 36 -1.19 -6.75 9.85
CA LYS A 36 -0.21 -7.43 10.69
C LYS A 36 0.39 -6.51 11.74
N ARG A 37 0.61 -5.24 11.38
CA ARG A 37 1.02 -4.18 12.32
C ARG A 37 -0.12 -3.70 13.22
N GLY A 38 -1.37 -3.88 12.81
CA GLY A 38 -2.57 -3.45 13.54
C GLY A 38 -2.77 -1.92 13.54
N LYS A 39 -2.15 -1.21 12.57
CA LYS A 39 -2.18 0.25 12.51
C LYS A 39 -2.03 0.77 11.08
N LEU A 40 -2.97 1.60 10.66
CA LEU A 40 -2.94 2.39 9.43
C LEU A 40 -2.35 3.79 9.74
N ILE A 41 -1.31 4.18 9.02
CA ILE A 41 -0.65 5.49 9.14
C ILE A 41 -1.07 6.36 7.96
N VAL A 42 -1.83 7.43 8.21
CA VAL A 42 -2.38 8.29 7.15
C VAL A 42 -1.76 9.68 7.20
N GLY A 43 -1.24 10.12 6.06
CA GLY A 43 -0.80 11.50 5.86
C GLY A 43 -2.00 12.42 5.59
N VAL A 44 -2.20 13.43 6.45
CA VAL A 44 -3.28 14.43 6.34
C VAL A 44 -2.72 15.85 6.51
N LYS A 45 -3.45 16.87 6.07
CA LYS A 45 -3.11 18.26 6.39
C LYS A 45 -3.44 18.55 7.86
N ALA A 46 -2.74 19.54 8.43
CA ALA A 46 -2.97 20.01 9.80
C ALA A 46 -3.11 21.54 9.87
N ASP A 47 -3.20 22.20 8.72
CA ASP A 47 -3.16 23.66 8.54
C ASP A 47 -4.28 24.19 7.62
N TYR A 48 -5.26 23.36 7.26
CA TYR A 48 -6.22 23.69 6.20
C TYR A 48 -7.65 23.29 6.57
N ALA A 49 -8.32 24.18 7.31
CA ALA A 49 -9.74 24.02 7.63
C ALA A 49 -10.61 24.18 6.36
N PRO A 50 -11.73 23.42 6.23
CA PRO A 50 -12.26 22.44 7.19
C PRO A 50 -11.74 21.01 6.98
N TYR A 51 -10.72 20.82 6.15
CA TYR A 51 -10.25 19.50 5.70
C TYR A 51 -9.38 18.81 6.75
N GLY A 52 -8.26 19.42 7.13
CA GLY A 52 -7.37 18.90 8.15
C GLY A 52 -6.68 20.05 8.87
N TYR A 53 -6.98 20.23 10.15
CA TYR A 53 -6.49 21.35 10.95
C TYR A 53 -6.33 20.97 12.42
N LEU A 54 -5.45 21.67 13.13
CA LEU A 54 -5.31 21.51 14.58
C LEU A 54 -6.44 22.21 15.33
N ASN A 55 -7.10 21.50 16.24
CA ASN A 55 -8.03 22.09 17.21
C ASN A 55 -7.29 22.72 18.41
N SER A 56 -8.02 23.29 19.36
CA SER A 56 -7.46 23.90 20.58
C SER A 56 -6.64 22.95 21.45
N ASP A 57 -6.91 21.64 21.33
CA ASP A 57 -6.23 20.60 22.11
C ASP A 57 -5.00 20.03 21.38
N GLY A 58 -4.65 20.60 20.21
CA GLY A 58 -3.54 20.15 19.37
C GLY A 58 -3.81 18.85 18.62
N ARG A 59 -5.08 18.44 18.48
CA ARG A 59 -5.48 17.26 17.69
C ARG A 59 -5.80 17.66 16.26
N ILE A 60 -5.41 16.83 15.30
CA ILE A 60 -5.79 17.01 13.90
C ILE A 60 -7.25 16.57 13.73
N VAL A 61 -8.11 17.47 13.28
CA VAL A 61 -9.54 17.27 13.07
C VAL A 61 -9.98 17.79 11.69
N GLY A 62 -11.16 17.39 11.23
CA GLY A 62 -11.73 17.79 9.94
C GLY A 62 -12.10 16.60 9.05
N LEU A 63 -12.45 16.89 7.79
CA LEU A 63 -12.88 15.88 6.84
C LEU A 63 -11.83 14.78 6.56
N GLU A 64 -10.55 15.13 6.45
CA GLU A 64 -9.46 14.20 6.13
C GLU A 64 -9.19 13.18 7.24
N PRO A 65 -9.00 13.58 8.52
CA PRO A 65 -8.84 12.62 9.60
C PRO A 65 -10.10 11.79 9.87
N ASP A 66 -11.30 12.33 9.63
CA ASP A 66 -12.55 11.56 9.74
C ASP A 66 -12.60 10.46 8.66
N LEU A 67 -12.28 10.80 7.41
CA LEU A 67 -12.20 9.81 6.33
C LEU A 67 -11.09 8.78 6.58
N ALA A 68 -9.95 9.20 7.14
CA ALA A 68 -8.88 8.30 7.54
C ALA A 68 -9.34 7.28 8.61
N GLN A 69 -10.18 7.73 9.56
CA GLN A 69 -10.77 6.88 10.58
C GLN A 69 -11.73 5.86 9.97
N ASP A 70 -12.58 6.27 9.04
CA ASP A 70 -13.48 5.34 8.33
C ASP A 70 -12.69 4.21 7.63
N VAL A 71 -11.56 4.55 7.00
CA VAL A 71 -10.69 3.55 6.34
C VAL A 71 -10.07 2.61 7.38
N ALA A 72 -9.59 3.14 8.51
CA ALA A 72 -8.99 2.33 9.57
C ALA A 72 -10.02 1.35 10.19
N ASP A 73 -11.27 1.82 10.38
CA ASP A 73 -12.38 1.01 10.91
C ASP A 73 -12.76 -0.13 9.95
N VAL A 74 -12.83 0.15 8.64
CA VAL A 74 -13.04 -0.89 7.61
C VAL A 74 -11.93 -1.94 7.60
N LEU A 75 -10.69 -1.52 7.87
CA LEU A 75 -9.54 -2.42 7.95
C LEU A 75 -9.44 -3.14 9.30
N GLY A 76 -10.17 -2.70 10.32
CA GLY A 76 -10.12 -3.26 11.68
C GLY A 76 -8.81 -2.98 12.41
N VAL A 77 -8.18 -1.83 12.15
CA VAL A 77 -6.89 -1.43 12.73
C VAL A 77 -6.98 -0.06 13.40
N SER A 78 -6.00 0.27 14.24
CA SER A 78 -5.88 1.63 14.81
C SER A 78 -5.42 2.64 13.75
N LEU A 79 -5.77 3.91 13.96
CA LEU A 79 -5.34 5.02 13.11
C LEU A 79 -4.19 5.79 13.75
N GLU A 80 -3.18 6.12 12.95
CA GLU A 80 -2.17 7.15 13.25
C GLU A 80 -2.18 8.22 12.16
N LEU A 81 -2.29 9.47 12.57
CA LEU A 81 -2.27 10.62 11.67
C LEU A 81 -0.88 11.25 11.65
N VAL A 82 -0.34 11.44 10.46
CA VAL A 82 0.94 12.11 10.23
C VAL A 82 0.67 13.42 9.49
N PRO A 83 1.01 14.59 10.06
CA PRO A 83 0.84 15.86 9.37
C PRO A 83 1.79 15.94 8.17
N VAL A 84 1.25 16.27 7.00
CA VAL A 84 2.01 16.45 5.76
C VAL A 84 1.72 17.80 5.11
N VAL A 85 2.65 18.23 4.26
CA VAL A 85 2.52 19.40 3.38
C VAL A 85 2.72 18.97 1.93
N SER A 86 2.29 19.81 0.98
CA SER A 86 2.34 19.49 -0.45
C SER A 86 3.76 19.15 -0.94
N SER A 87 4.81 19.72 -0.31
CA SER A 87 6.20 19.46 -0.68
C SER A 87 6.77 18.13 -0.19
N ASN A 88 6.21 17.50 0.84
CA ASN A 88 6.80 16.28 1.44
C ASN A 88 5.89 15.04 1.39
N ARG A 89 4.59 15.19 1.09
CA ARG A 89 3.61 14.10 1.14
C ARG A 89 3.95 12.90 0.24
N MET A 90 4.46 13.14 -0.97
CA MET A 90 4.89 12.08 -1.88
C MET A 90 6.12 11.34 -1.34
N GLN A 91 7.12 12.09 -0.87
CA GLN A 91 8.31 11.51 -0.27
C GLN A 91 7.97 10.65 0.96
N PHE A 92 7.01 11.08 1.78
CA PHE A 92 6.58 10.32 2.95
C PHE A 92 5.92 9.00 2.56
N LEU A 93 5.07 9.02 1.51
CA LEU A 93 4.44 7.82 0.98
C LEU A 93 5.49 6.85 0.40
N GLU A 94 6.41 7.36 -0.42
CA GLU A 94 7.48 6.56 -1.04
C GLU A 94 8.44 5.93 0.00
N GLN A 95 8.69 6.62 1.11
CA GLN A 95 9.52 6.12 2.20
C GLN A 95 8.77 5.19 3.17
N GLY A 96 7.47 4.96 2.98
CA GLY A 96 6.63 4.19 3.90
C GLY A 96 6.44 4.87 5.26
N LYS A 97 6.65 6.19 5.36
CA LYS A 97 6.31 6.96 6.57
C LYS A 97 4.82 7.10 6.77
N ILE A 98 4.06 7.03 5.68
CA ILE A 98 2.60 6.93 5.66
C ILE A 98 2.22 5.81 4.71
N ASP A 99 1.13 5.11 4.99
CA ASP A 99 0.57 4.05 4.15
C ASP A 99 -0.41 4.62 3.10
N LEU A 100 -1.09 5.72 3.46
CA LEU A 100 -2.13 6.35 2.66
C LEU A 100 -2.02 7.87 2.80
N MET A 101 -2.34 8.60 1.73
CA MET A 101 -2.40 10.06 1.72
C MET A 101 -3.83 10.51 1.48
N ILE A 102 -4.41 11.23 2.44
CA ILE A 102 -5.70 11.91 2.34
C ILE A 102 -5.43 13.39 2.64
N ALA A 103 -4.89 14.10 1.65
CA ALA A 103 -4.46 15.48 1.81
C ALA A 103 -4.86 16.31 0.58
N THR A 104 -5.66 17.35 0.77
CA THR A 104 -6.10 18.25 -0.31
C THR A 104 -4.91 18.85 -1.05
N MET A 105 -5.17 19.33 -2.28
CA MET A 105 -4.15 19.99 -3.12
C MET A 105 -3.56 21.22 -2.44
#